data_AF-A0A955Q6Y7-F1
#
_entry.id   AF-A0A955Q6Y7-F1
#
_cell.length_a   1.000
_cell.length_b   1.000
_cell.length_c   1.000
_cell.angle_alpha   90.00
_cell.angle_beta   90.00
_cell.angle_gamma   90.00
#
_symmetry.space_group_name_H-M   'P 1'
#
loop_
_entity.id
_entity.type
_entity.pdbx_description
1 polymer ?
#
loop_
_entity_poly.entity_id
_entity_poly.type
_entity_poly.pdbx_seq_one_letter_code
_entity_poly.pdbx_strand_id
1 'polypeptide(L)'
;QSFTRDWLMPMQQLDSLPGKHAVAWKFKFGYQVDNHAVNTVPKECLIRITKAEDGGIGGRGPWEPVRTGFTPGQENEFMIKWLKGDHIKIKV
;
A
#
# COMPACT_ATOMS: atom_id res chain seq x y z
N GLN A 1 -5.01 -3.84 3.75
CA GLN A 1 -5.87 -3.33 4.83
C GLN A 1 -6.56 -4.42 5.66
N SER A 2 -6.37 -5.72 5.40
CA SER A 2 -7.06 -6.78 6.17
C SER A 2 -6.69 -6.86 7.65
N PHE A 3 -5.54 -6.31 8.04
CA PHE A 3 -5.04 -6.31 9.42
C PHE A 3 -5.22 -4.97 10.13
N THR A 4 -5.55 -3.92 9.39
CA THR A 4 -5.67 -2.56 9.92
C THR A 4 -7.10 -2.31 10.34
N ARG A 5 -7.31 -1.73 11.53
CA ARG A 5 -8.62 -1.28 11.98
C ARG A 5 -8.58 0.22 12.25
N ASP A 6 -9.55 0.93 11.69
CA ASP A 6 -9.67 2.38 11.84
C ASP A 6 -9.73 2.78 13.31
N TRP A 7 -8.95 3.80 13.66
CA TRP A 7 -9.03 4.49 14.94
C TRP A 7 -9.49 5.92 14.70
N LEU A 8 -10.67 6.25 15.21
CA LEU A 8 -11.25 7.58 15.04
C LEU A 8 -10.68 8.50 16.12
N MET A 9 -9.56 9.17 15.82
CA MET A 9 -8.92 10.07 16.79
C MET A 9 -9.91 11.19 17.21
N PRO A 10 -10.25 11.32 18.51
CA PRO A 10 -11.23 12.32 18.95
C PRO A 10 -10.81 13.76 18.65
N MET A 11 -9.50 14.04 18.63
CA MET A 11 -8.97 15.38 18.35
C MET A 11 -9.28 15.88 16.93
N GLN A 12 -9.58 14.99 15.99
CA GLN A 12 -9.95 15.36 14.61
C GLN A 12 -11.46 15.54 14.42
N GLN A 13 -12.24 15.41 15.50
CA GLN A 13 -13.70 15.50 15.50
C GLN A 13 -14.22 16.73 16.27
N LEU A 14 -13.34 17.67 16.59
CA LEU A 14 -13.69 18.90 17.30
C LEU A 14 -14.39 19.89 16.39
N ASP A 15 -15.64 20.25 16.67
CA ASP A 15 -16.40 21.28 15.94
C ASP A 15 -15.95 22.71 16.27
N SER A 16 -15.26 22.91 17.39
CA SER A 16 -14.82 24.22 17.86
C SER A 16 -13.38 24.58 17.47
N LEU A 17 -12.64 23.70 16.77
CA LEU A 17 -11.22 23.94 16.48
C LEU A 17 -11.05 25.11 15.50
N PRO A 18 -10.43 26.24 15.91
CA PRO A 18 -10.17 27.36 15.01
C PRO A 18 -9.11 27.00 13.98
N GLY A 19 -9.24 27.54 12.77
CA GLY A 19 -8.22 27.43 11.73
C GLY A 19 -8.43 28.40 10.58
N LYS A 20 -7.51 28.33 9.60
CA LYS A 20 -7.61 29.08 8.35
C LYS A 20 -8.38 28.25 7.32
N HIS A 21 -9.32 28.86 6.62
CA HIS A 21 -9.99 28.22 5.50
C HIS A 21 -9.02 28.01 4.33
N ALA A 22 -9.10 26.85 3.66
CA ALA A 22 -8.11 26.44 2.65
C ALA A 22 -8.13 27.34 1.42
N VAL A 23 -9.32 27.76 1.00
CA VAL A 23 -9.52 28.47 -0.28
C VAL A 23 -10.00 29.90 -0.12
N ALA A 24 -10.07 30.43 1.10
CA ALA A 24 -10.58 31.78 1.33
C ALA A 24 -9.89 32.46 2.52
N TRP A 25 -9.82 33.78 2.49
CA TRP A 25 -9.34 34.61 3.60
C TRP A 25 -10.40 34.74 4.69
N LYS A 26 -10.75 33.62 5.32
CA LYS A 26 -11.72 33.56 6.42
C LYS A 26 -11.28 32.56 7.48
N PHE A 27 -11.77 32.75 8.70
CA PHE A 27 -11.66 31.76 9.75
C PHE A 27 -12.59 30.58 9.47
N LYS A 28 -12.16 29.38 9.86
CA LYS A 28 -12.99 28.18 9.95
C LYS A 28 -13.00 27.70 11.39
N PHE A 29 -14.10 27.08 11.79
CA PHE A 29 -14.22 26.37 13.05
C PHE A 29 -14.71 24.95 12.73
N GLY A 30 -14.05 23.96 13.32
CA GLY A 30 -14.43 22.57 13.12
C GLY A 30 -14.07 22.00 11.76
N TYR A 31 -14.96 21.17 11.22
CA TYR A 31 -14.72 20.33 10.05
C TYR A 31 -14.22 21.13 8.84
N GLN A 32 -13.23 20.56 8.15
CA GLN A 32 -12.83 21.03 6.83
C GLN A 32 -12.18 19.90 6.05
N VAL A 33 -12.63 19.69 4.81
CA VAL A 33 -12.04 18.72 3.88
C VAL A 33 -10.52 18.93 3.76
N ASP A 34 -9.77 17.82 3.78
CA ASP A 34 -8.30 17.74 3.70
C ASP A 34 -7.50 18.48 4.79
N ASN A 35 -8.16 19.16 5.74
CA ASN A 35 -7.51 19.97 6.77
C ASN A 35 -7.85 19.51 8.20
N HIS A 36 -9.14 19.36 8.50
CA HIS A 36 -9.65 18.96 9.82
C HIS A 36 -10.84 18.03 9.64
N ALA A 37 -10.53 16.79 9.35
CA ALA A 37 -11.46 15.69 9.23
C ALA A 37 -10.81 14.45 9.83
N VAL A 38 -11.64 13.48 10.22
CA VAL A 38 -11.15 12.18 10.67
C VAL A 38 -10.29 11.57 9.57
N ASN A 39 -9.02 11.33 9.88
CA ASN A 39 -8.22 10.39 9.11
C ASN A 39 -8.31 9.03 9.80
N THR A 40 -8.57 7.98 9.04
CA THR A 40 -8.88 6.63 9.54
C THR A 40 -7.67 5.89 10.10
N VAL A 41 -6.73 6.58 10.72
CA VAL A 41 -5.34 6.14 10.75
C VAL A 41 -4.97 5.45 12.06
N PRO A 42 -4.67 4.15 12.03
CA PRO A 42 -3.55 3.61 12.78
C PRO A 42 -2.30 3.66 11.87
N LYS A 43 -1.34 4.55 12.16
CA LYS A 43 -0.02 4.51 11.49
C LYS A 43 0.82 3.33 11.94
N GLU A 44 0.36 2.65 12.99
CA GLU A 44 1.05 1.57 13.66
C GLU A 44 0.01 0.50 14.04
N CYS A 45 0.23 -0.73 13.62
CA CYS A 45 -0.58 -1.89 13.98
C CYS A 45 0.38 -3.00 14.38
N LEU A 46 0.23 -3.53 15.59
CA LEU A 46 0.99 -4.70 16.02
C LEU A 46 0.36 -5.94 15.42
N ILE A 47 1.14 -6.63 14.60
CA ILE A 47 0.75 -7.92 14.02
C ILE A 47 1.72 -9.00 14.48
N ARG A 48 1.21 -10.23 14.54
CA ARG A 48 2.03 -11.43 14.76
C ARG A 48 2.20 -12.15 13.43
N ILE A 49 3.44 -12.36 13.02
CA ILE A 49 3.77 -13.16 11.84
C ILE A 49 4.21 -14.54 12.31
N THR A 50 3.59 -15.59 11.77
CA THR A 50 3.97 -16.98 11.99
C THR A 50 3.98 -17.72 10.67
N LYS A 51 4.88 -18.70 10.53
CA LYS A 51 4.84 -19.63 9.40
C LYS A 51 3.49 -20.39 9.44
N ALA A 52 2.73 -20.30 8.36
CA ALA A 52 1.50 -21.08 8.20
C ALA A 52 1.84 -22.50 7.71
N GLU A 53 2.38 -22.61 6.49
CA GLU A 53 2.75 -23.87 5.85
C GLU A 53 3.84 -23.64 4.78
N ASP A 54 4.35 -24.72 4.18
CA ASP A 54 5.28 -24.62 3.05
C ASP A 54 4.52 -24.22 1.78
N GLY A 55 5.07 -23.25 1.02
CA GLY A 55 4.35 -22.63 -0.11
C GLY A 55 4.25 -23.49 -1.38
N GLY A 56 4.96 -24.62 -1.47
CA GLY A 56 4.83 -25.53 -2.60
C GLY A 56 3.45 -26.20 -2.66
N ILE A 57 2.97 -26.54 -3.85
CA ILE A 57 1.68 -27.26 -3.99
C ILE A 57 1.77 -28.59 -3.21
N GLY A 58 0.86 -28.78 -2.26
CA GLY A 58 0.88 -29.93 -1.34
C GLY A 58 2.08 -29.94 -0.37
N GLY A 59 2.64 -28.76 -0.07
CA GLY A 59 3.79 -28.61 0.83
C GLY A 59 5.12 -29.07 0.25
N ARG A 60 5.21 -29.26 -1.08
CA ARG A 60 6.41 -29.80 -1.73
C ARG A 60 7.01 -28.82 -2.71
N GLY A 61 8.30 -28.55 -2.53
CA GLY A 61 9.08 -27.72 -3.43
C GLY A 61 8.81 -26.22 -3.27
N PRO A 62 9.37 -25.40 -4.18
CA PRO A 62 9.21 -23.95 -4.16
C PRO A 62 7.78 -23.54 -4.48
N TRP A 63 7.39 -22.37 -3.95
CA TRP A 63 6.11 -21.74 -4.24
C TRP A 63 5.98 -21.44 -5.75
N GLU A 64 4.77 -21.51 -6.30
CA GLU A 64 4.56 -21.44 -7.74
C GLU A 64 5.10 -20.15 -8.41
N PRO A 65 4.91 -18.92 -7.86
CA PRO A 65 5.44 -17.70 -8.47
C PRO A 65 6.96 -17.71 -8.67
N VAL A 66 7.68 -18.33 -7.74
CA VAL A 66 9.14 -18.50 -7.78
C VAL A 66 9.51 -19.32 -9.05
N ARG A 67 8.75 -20.39 -9.34
CA ARG A 67 8.96 -21.24 -10.54
C ARG A 67 8.64 -20.57 -11.87
N THR A 68 7.77 -19.54 -11.89
CA THR A 68 7.33 -18.90 -13.15
C THR A 68 8.45 -18.15 -13.86
N GLY A 69 9.47 -17.73 -13.12
CA GLY A 69 10.58 -16.95 -13.63
C GLY A 69 10.32 -15.45 -13.77
N PHE A 70 9.25 -14.95 -13.15
CA PHE A 70 8.85 -13.53 -13.16
C PHE A 70 9.08 -12.81 -11.82
N THR A 71 9.70 -13.49 -10.86
CA THR A 71 10.03 -12.90 -9.55
C THR A 71 11.48 -12.44 -9.50
N PRO A 72 11.79 -11.36 -8.76
CA PRO A 72 13.16 -10.93 -8.54
C PRO A 72 14.07 -12.05 -8.01
N GLY A 73 15.24 -12.23 -8.62
CA GLY A 73 16.23 -13.25 -8.26
C GLY A 73 15.99 -14.63 -8.86
N GLN A 74 14.93 -14.83 -9.65
CA GLN A 74 14.67 -16.05 -10.41
C GLN A 74 14.23 -15.75 -11.85
N GLU A 75 14.75 -14.70 -12.46
CA GLU A 75 14.30 -14.23 -13.77
C GLU A 75 14.59 -15.27 -14.88
N ASN A 76 13.56 -15.65 -15.64
CA ASN A 76 13.72 -16.46 -16.84
C ASN A 76 14.21 -15.60 -18.03
N GLU A 77 14.62 -16.23 -19.13
CA GLU A 77 15.11 -15.52 -20.30
C GLU A 77 14.11 -14.50 -20.87
N PHE A 78 12.81 -14.81 -20.78
CA PHE A 78 11.77 -13.90 -21.21
C PHE A 78 11.75 -12.62 -20.35
N MET A 79 11.84 -12.77 -19.02
CA MET A 79 11.85 -11.66 -18.07
C MET A 79 13.12 -10.83 -18.23
N ILE A 80 14.26 -11.46 -18.47
CA ILE A 80 15.53 -10.75 -18.73
C ILE A 80 15.42 -9.91 -20.01
N LYS A 81 14.85 -10.45 -21.10
CA LYS A 81 14.61 -9.68 -22.34
C LYS A 81 13.62 -8.55 -22.12
N TRP A 82 12.59 -8.77 -21.31
CA TRP A 82 11.62 -7.73 -20.96
C TRP A 82 12.26 -6.58 -20.20
N LEU A 83 13.05 -6.89 -19.18
CA LEU A 83 13.79 -5.90 -18.39
C LEU A 83 14.78 -5.09 -19.23
N LYS A 84 15.35 -5.69 -20.27
CA LYS A 84 16.24 -5.01 -21.23
C LYS A 84 15.51 -4.21 -22.30
N GLY A 85 14.20 -4.37 -22.44
CA GLY A 85 13.43 -3.78 -23.54
C GLY A 85 13.66 -4.45 -24.90
N ASP A 86 14.23 -5.66 -24.92
CA ASP A 86 14.67 -6.35 -26.15
C ASP A 86 13.54 -7.15 -26.85
N HIS A 87 12.30 -7.08 -26.37
CA HIS A 87 11.17 -7.84 -26.94
C HIS A 87 10.69 -7.32 -28.28
N ILE A 88 10.91 -6.03 -28.56
CA ILE A 88 10.47 -5.40 -29.81
C ILE A 88 11.69 -4.85 -30.52
N LYS A 89 12.02 -5.43 -31.68
CA LYS A 89 12.99 -4.85 -32.59
C LYS A 89 12.28 -3.85 -33.51
N ILE A 90 12.51 -2.56 -33.28
CA ILE A 90 12.08 -1.52 -34.22
C ILE A 90 13.03 -1.58 -35.42
N LYS A 91 12.49 -1.84 -36.62
CA LYS A 91 13.26 -1.65 -37.86
C LYS A 91 13.41 -0.14 -38.06
N VAL A 92 14.66 0.32 -38.03
CA VAL A 92 15.06 1.64 -38.52
C VAL A 92 15.33 1.54 -40.01
#